data_AF-A0A5N9EQG8-F1
#
_entry.id   AF-A0A5N9EQG8-F1
#
_cell.length_a   1.000
_cell.length_b   1.000
_cell.length_c   1.000
_cell.angle_alpha   90.00
_cell.angle_beta   90.00
_cell.angle_gamma   90.00
#
_symmetry.space_group_name_H-M   'P 1'
#
loop_
_entity.id
_entity.type
_entity.pdbx_description
1 polymer ?
#
loop_
_entity_poly.entity_id
_entity_poly.type
_entity_poly.pdbx_seq_one_letter_code
_entity_poly.pdbx_strand_id
1 'polypeptide(L)'
;MAEAGKRYITPSGAELIVTKGGTGTLSDGQIPLQIKDAGDGYDGATSNGTEALSLGKRFQSKDGSVTVLVTKAGVCDLQYDGEPMEIQQPRKLPSSD
;
A
#
# COMPACT_ATOMS: atom_id res chain seq x y z
N MET A 1 -2.42 11.74 4.21
CA MET A 1 -2.38 11.82 2.74
C MET A 1 -1.30 10.89 2.19
N ALA A 2 -1.54 10.20 1.08
CA ALA A 2 -0.60 9.26 0.49
C ALA A 2 0.39 9.99 -0.43
N GLU A 3 1.61 10.18 0.05
CA GLU A 3 2.64 10.97 -0.64
C GLU A 3 3.54 10.11 -1.55
N ALA A 4 3.65 10.49 -2.82
CA ALA A 4 4.56 9.83 -3.77
C ALA A 4 6.02 9.84 -3.29
N GLY A 5 6.72 8.73 -3.50
CA GLY A 5 8.12 8.54 -3.10
C GLY A 5 8.32 8.19 -1.61
N LYS A 6 7.31 8.33 -0.75
CA LYS A 6 7.40 7.93 0.66
C LYS A 6 7.24 6.42 0.81
N ARG A 7 8.00 5.86 1.76
CA ARG A 7 7.88 4.47 2.18
C ARG A 7 6.99 4.38 3.40
N TYR A 8 5.95 3.58 3.30
CA TYR A 8 5.05 3.25 4.39
C TYR A 8 5.40 1.86 4.92
N ILE A 9 5.28 1.71 6.23
CA ILE A 9 5.32 0.44 6.94
C ILE A 9 3.89 0.04 7.30
N THR A 10 3.66 -1.26 7.50
CA THR A 10 2.41 -1.80 8.06
C THR A 10 2.66 -2.35 9.47
N PRO A 11 1.61 -2.58 10.28
CA PRO A 11 1.76 -3.23 11.59
C PRO A 11 2.40 -4.62 11.53
N SER A 12 2.26 -5.34 10.41
CA SER A 12 2.92 -6.65 10.18
C SER A 12 4.39 -6.53 9.80
N GLY A 13 4.90 -5.32 9.60
CA GLY A 13 6.25 -5.05 9.15
C GLY A 13 6.46 -5.18 7.64
N ALA A 14 5.38 -5.27 6.85
CA ALA A 14 5.45 -5.10 5.40
C ALA A 14 5.83 -3.65 5.04
N GLU A 15 6.40 -3.46 3.86
CA GLU A 15 6.80 -2.15 3.38
C GLU A 15 6.32 -1.91 1.97
N LEU A 16 5.88 -0.69 1.70
CA LEU A 16 5.42 -0.23 0.40
C LEU A 16 5.89 1.19 0.10
N ILE A 17 6.22 1.44 -1.16
CA ILE A 17 6.51 2.79 -1.65
C ILE A 17 5.35 3.29 -2.49
N VAL A 18 4.91 4.51 -2.24
CA VAL A 18 3.88 5.17 -3.06
C VAL A 18 4.52 5.60 -4.38
N THR A 19 4.01 5.09 -5.50
CA THR A 19 4.49 5.43 -6.84
C THR A 19 3.63 6.49 -7.52
N LYS A 20 2.37 6.62 -7.10
CA LYS A 20 1.46 7.72 -7.44
C LYS A 20 0.72 8.15 -6.18
N GLY A 21 0.84 9.43 -5.82
CA GLY A 21 0.26 9.99 -4.60
C GLY A 21 -1.17 10.48 -4.76
N GLY A 22 -1.86 10.69 -3.63
CA GLY A 22 -3.25 11.11 -3.53
C GLY A 22 -3.57 11.73 -2.16
N THR A 23 -4.74 12.35 -2.04
CA THR A 23 -5.12 13.13 -0.86
C THR A 23 -5.57 12.28 0.33
N GLY A 24 -5.95 11.03 0.10
CA GLY A 24 -6.46 10.09 1.09
C GLY A 24 -5.39 9.39 1.93
N THR A 25 -5.81 8.47 2.78
CA THR A 25 -4.96 7.77 3.74
C THR A 25 -4.88 6.28 3.42
N LEU A 26 -3.68 5.72 3.47
CA LEU A 26 -3.46 4.28 3.39
C LEU A 26 -3.65 3.66 4.77
N SER A 27 -4.30 2.50 4.83
CA SER A 27 -4.49 1.75 6.08
C SER A 27 -4.38 0.23 5.88
N ASP A 28 -4.10 -0.46 6.98
CA ASP A 28 -4.28 -1.89 7.17
C ASP A 28 -5.61 -2.09 7.92
N GLY A 29 -6.68 -2.38 7.19
CA GLY A 29 -8.03 -2.28 7.74
C GLY A 29 -8.32 -0.86 8.21
N GLN A 30 -8.56 -0.71 9.51
CA GLN A 30 -8.80 0.59 10.17
C GLN A 30 -7.54 1.24 10.75
N ILE A 31 -6.37 0.60 10.64
CA ILE A 31 -5.10 1.10 11.22
C ILE A 31 -4.36 1.91 10.15
N PRO A 32 -4.18 3.24 10.31
CA PRO A 32 -3.44 4.04 9.35
C PRO A 32 -2.00 3.58 9.19
N LEU A 33 -1.51 3.57 7.95
CA LEU A 33 -0.11 3.25 7.69
C LEU A 33 0.80 4.40 8.10
N GLN A 34 2.00 4.08 8.60
CA GLN A 34 2.98 5.06 9.00
C GLN A 34 4.11 5.18 8.00
N ILE A 35 4.69 6.38 7.88
CA ILE A 35 5.89 6.60 7.06
C ILE A 35 7.10 6.06 7.83
N LYS A 36 7.88 5.17 7.21
CA LYS A 36 8.97 4.40 7.84
C LYS A 36 9.99 5.25 8.61
N ASP A 37 10.31 6.43 8.08
CA ASP A 37 11.35 7.31 8.65
C ASP A 37 10.76 8.54 9.38
N ALA A 38 9.44 8.59 9.58
CA ALA A 38 8.76 9.73 10.19
C ALA A 38 7.70 9.35 11.24
N GLY A 39 7.47 8.07 11.49
CA GLY A 39 6.55 7.58 12.52
C GLY A 39 7.28 7.00 13.72
N ASP A 40 6.59 6.95 14.86
CA ASP A 40 7.08 6.33 16.10
C ASP A 40 7.01 4.79 16.06
N GLY A 41 6.55 4.22 14.94
CA GLY A 41 6.22 2.81 14.82
C GLY A 41 4.82 2.49 15.33
N TYR A 42 4.48 1.21 15.31
CA TYR A 42 3.21 0.68 15.78
C TYR A 42 3.37 0.29 17.25
N ASP A 43 2.94 1.16 18.17
CA ASP A 43 3.02 0.95 19.63
C ASP A 43 2.16 -0.26 20.08
N GLY A 44 2.65 -1.48 19.83
CA GLY A 44 1.95 -2.73 20.07
C GLY A 44 0.78 -3.03 19.11
N ALA A 45 0.47 -2.16 18.15
CA ALA A 45 -0.57 -2.44 17.16
C ALA A 45 -0.16 -3.64 16.31
N THR A 46 -1.02 -4.66 16.31
CA THR A 46 -0.83 -5.88 15.52
C THR A 46 -1.65 -5.78 14.25
N SER A 47 -1.10 -6.29 13.14
CA SER A 47 -1.86 -6.35 11.88
C SER A 47 -3.04 -7.29 12.06
N ASN A 48 -4.23 -6.80 11.71
CA ASN A 48 -5.41 -7.64 11.53
C ASN A 48 -5.55 -8.10 10.07
N GLY A 49 -4.63 -7.67 9.20
CA GLY A 49 -4.66 -8.00 7.79
C GLY A 49 -4.50 -9.50 7.56
N THR A 50 -5.37 -10.07 6.74
CA THR A 50 -5.30 -11.47 6.33
C THR A 50 -4.71 -11.64 4.94
N GLU A 51 -4.74 -10.57 4.13
CA GLU A 51 -4.28 -10.60 2.75
C GLU A 51 -2.74 -10.51 2.63
N ALA A 52 -2.16 -11.32 1.75
CA ALA A 52 -0.72 -11.37 1.55
C ALA A 52 -0.23 -10.24 0.63
N LEU A 53 0.56 -9.31 1.16
CA LEU A 53 1.36 -8.37 0.37
C LEU A 53 2.64 -9.05 -0.09
N SER A 54 2.68 -9.41 -1.37
CA SER A 54 3.86 -10.02 -2.00
C SER A 54 4.81 -8.97 -2.57
N LEU A 55 6.12 -9.16 -2.37
CA LEU A 55 7.18 -8.31 -2.92
C LEU A 55 7.01 -8.08 -4.43
N GLY A 56 7.15 -6.83 -4.87
CA GLY A 56 7.08 -6.46 -6.29
C GLY A 56 5.67 -6.31 -6.86
N LYS A 57 4.63 -6.68 -6.11
CA LYS A 57 3.24 -6.42 -6.51
C LYS A 57 2.91 -4.95 -6.38
N ARG A 58 2.10 -4.47 -7.31
CA ARG A 58 1.55 -3.12 -7.30
C ARG A 58 0.08 -3.18 -6.96
N PHE A 59 -0.36 -2.24 -6.12
CA PHE A 59 -1.75 -2.06 -5.76
C PHE A 59 -2.18 -0.66 -6.14
N GLN A 60 -3.43 -0.50 -6.56
CA GLN A 60 -4.03 0.75 -7.00
C GLN A 60 -5.37 0.96 -6.30
N SER A 61 -5.68 2.21 -5.94
CA SER A 61 -7.01 2.56 -5.43
C SER A 61 -8.05 2.42 -6.54
N LYS A 62 -9.31 2.17 -6.17
CA LYS A 62 -10.43 1.97 -7.11
C LYS A 62 -10.60 3.11 -8.12
N ASP A 63 -10.38 4.35 -7.68
CA ASP A 63 -10.43 5.56 -8.53
C ASP A 63 -9.12 5.80 -9.31
N GLY A 64 -8.11 4.97 -9.09
CA GLY A 64 -6.78 5.08 -9.68
C GLY A 64 -5.96 6.27 -9.19
N SER A 65 -6.39 7.00 -8.16
CA SER A 65 -5.70 8.17 -7.63
C SER A 65 -4.36 7.82 -7.00
N VAL A 66 -4.28 6.69 -6.29
CA VAL A 66 -3.06 6.21 -5.61
C VAL A 66 -2.57 4.89 -6.21
N THR A 67 -1.25 4.73 -6.24
CA THR A 67 -0.61 3.46 -6.58
C THR A 67 0.58 3.23 -5.66
N VAL A 68 0.74 2.00 -5.19
CA VAL A 68 1.84 1.58 -4.32
C VAL A 68 2.54 0.34 -4.87
N LEU A 69 3.82 0.19 -4.55
CA LEU A 69 4.64 -0.98 -4.86
C LEU A 69 5.11 -1.60 -3.54
N VAL A 70 4.89 -2.89 -3.35
CA VAL A 70 5.40 -3.63 -2.18
C VAL A 70 6.91 -3.81 -2.29
N THR A 71 7.66 -3.34 -1.30
CA THR A 71 9.12 -3.43 -1.18
C THR A 71 9.61 -4.38 -0.09
N LYS A 72 8.71 -4.80 0.82
CA LYS A 72 8.94 -5.91 1.77
C LYS A 72 7.62 -6.65 1.99
N ALA A 73 7.66 -7.97 1.86
CA ALA A 73 6.47 -8.80 1.99
C ALA A 73 5.93 -8.83 3.44
N GLY A 74 4.64 -9.12 3.58
CA GLY A 74 3.94 -9.30 4.85
C GLY A 74 2.45 -9.47 4.63
N VAL A 75 1.65 -9.25 5.67
CA VAL A 75 0.17 -9.28 5.58
C VAL A 75 -0.41 -7.89 5.79
N CYS A 76 -1.45 -7.53 5.05
CA CYS A 76 -2.11 -6.23 5.18
C CYS A 76 -3.42 -6.26 4.40
N ASP A 77 -4.53 -5.89 5.06
CA ASP A 77 -5.78 -5.59 4.39
C ASP A 77 -5.69 -4.16 3.85
N LEU A 78 -4.91 -4.01 2.77
CA LEU A 78 -4.52 -2.71 2.24
C LEU A 78 -5.72 -1.93 1.72
N GLN A 79 -5.99 -0.78 2.35
CA GLN A 79 -7.08 0.13 2.03
C GLN A 79 -6.58 1.54 1.71
N TYR A 80 -7.38 2.27 0.95
CA TYR A 80 -7.25 3.71 0.70
C TYR A 80 -8.59 4.38 0.99
N ASP A 81 -8.61 5.29 1.97
CA ASP A 81 -9.83 5.94 2.49
C ASP A 81 -10.95 4.93 2.87
N GLY A 82 -10.54 3.77 3.39
CA GLY A 82 -11.46 2.69 3.80
C GLY A 82 -11.92 1.78 2.66
N GLU A 83 -11.59 2.07 1.40
CA GLU A 83 -11.85 1.16 0.29
C GLU A 83 -10.66 0.22 0.04
N PRO A 84 -10.88 -1.08 -0.21
CA PRO A 84 -9.80 -2.02 -0.51
C PRO A 84 -9.06 -1.63 -1.80
N MET A 85 -7.74 -1.71 -1.78
CA MET A 85 -6.91 -1.53 -2.97
C MET A 85 -6.86 -2.81 -3.80
N GLU A 86 -6.72 -2.65 -5.11
CA GLU A 86 -6.73 -3.76 -6.07
C GLU A 86 -5.34 -3.99 -6.67
N ILE A 87 -4.99 -5.24 -6.98
CA ILE A 87 -3.74 -5.55 -7.68
C ILE A 87 -3.78 -4.88 -9.05
N GLN A 88 -2.81 -4.00 -9.29
CA GLN A 88 -2.66 -3.36 -10.60
C GLN A 88 -2.21 -4.42 -11.60
N GLN A 89 -3.08 -4.71 -12.59
CA GLN A 89 -2.70 -5.61 -13.66
C GLN A 89 -1.60 -4.98 -14.54
N PRO A 90 -0.65 -5.79 -15.04
CA PRO A 90 0.27 -5.34 -16.07
C PRO A 90 -0.52 -4.73 -17.22
N ARG A 91 -0.12 -3.55 -17.68
CA ARG A 91 -0.68 -3.02 -18.93
C ARG A 91 -0.38 -4.02 -20.03
N LYS A 92 -1.43 -4.46 -20.75
CA LYS A 92 -1.24 -5.18 -22.00
C LYS A 92 -0.43 -4.26 -22.91
N LEU A 93 0.77 -4.71 -23.27
CA LEU A 93 1.53 -4.05 -24.32
C LEU A 93 0.68 -4.15 -25.60
N PRO A 94 0.55 -3.08 -26.40
CA PRO A 94 0.06 -3.24 -27.75
C PRO A 94 1.01 -4.23 -28.44
N SER A 95 0.47 -5.35 -28.92
CA SER A 95 1.22 -6.24 -29.79
C SER A 95 1.68 -5.42 -30.98
N SER A 96 2.99 -5.26 -31.18
CA SER A 96 3.53 -4.75 -32.43
C SER A 96 3.20 -5.76 -33.53
N ASP A 97 2.46 -5.31 -34.54
CA ASP A 97 2.29 -5.96 -35.85
C ASP A 97 3.54 -5.71 -36.71
#